data_AF-A0A7Y2MNZ7-F1
#
_entry.id   AF-A0A7Y2MNZ7-F1
#
_cell.length_a   1.000
_cell.length_b   1.000
_cell.length_c   1.000
_cell.angle_alpha   90.00
_cell.angle_beta   90.00
_cell.angle_gamma   90.00
#
_symmetry.space_group_name_H-M   'P 1'
#
loop_
_entity.id
_entity.type
_entity.pdbx_description
1 polymer ?
#
loop_
_entity_poly.entity_id
_entity_poly.type
_entity_poly.pdbx_seq_one_letter_code
_entity_poly.pdbx_strand_id
1 'polypeptide(L)'
;MKSISVLFFLLFTATLFGQPGFTKIYSPATIGPGSTSTLTFTITNGAGSGVENLAFTDALPAGQSIASVPNLTNNCDGTVTATAGGTTITLSGGRVPAFGNCQISVNVIGTATSTNISGDLTSDAGNSGAATATLTVDNNLPGFSKSFAPASVPLGDASTLTFTIDNSANASPVVNLDFTDNLPSGMEIAS
;
A
#
# COMPACT_ATOMS: atom_id res chain seq x y z
N MET A 1 -9.13 -38.98 54.41
CA MET A 1 -8.51 -39.49 53.17
C MET A 1 -8.37 -38.31 52.22
N LYS A 2 -7.13 -37.98 51.83
CA LYS A 2 -6.78 -36.78 51.05
C LYS A 2 -7.21 -36.97 49.60
N SER A 3 -8.04 -36.07 49.08
CA SER A 3 -8.35 -36.02 47.65
C SER A 3 -7.21 -35.31 46.92
N ILE A 4 -6.49 -36.02 46.05
CA ILE A 4 -5.52 -35.45 45.12
C ILE A 4 -6.31 -34.93 43.91
N SER A 5 -6.33 -33.61 43.73
CA SER A 5 -6.78 -33.01 42.48
C SER A 5 -5.61 -33.01 41.51
N VAL A 6 -5.70 -33.86 40.48
CA VAL A 6 -4.77 -33.84 39.35
C VAL A 6 -5.19 -32.69 38.44
N LEU A 7 -4.45 -31.57 38.52
CA LEU A 7 -4.61 -30.46 37.59
C LEU A 7 -3.98 -30.87 36.25
N PHE A 8 -4.80 -31.29 35.29
CA PHE A 8 -4.33 -31.60 33.94
C PHE A 8 -4.07 -30.26 33.22
N PHE A 9 -2.82 -29.78 33.30
CA PHE A 9 -2.38 -28.66 32.48
C PHE A 9 -2.24 -29.19 31.05
N LEU A 10 -3.29 -29.01 30.24
CA LEU A 10 -3.14 -29.05 28.78
C LEU A 10 -2.17 -27.93 28.42
N LEU A 11 -0.87 -28.24 28.31
CA LEU A 11 0.03 -27.44 27.50
C LEU A 11 -0.53 -27.50 26.08
N PHE A 12 -1.31 -26.49 25.71
CA PHE A 12 -1.55 -26.17 24.33
C PHE A 12 -0.22 -25.61 23.81
N THR A 13 0.67 -26.49 23.34
CA THR A 13 1.68 -26.04 22.39
C THR A 13 0.90 -25.62 21.16
N ALA A 14 0.62 -24.32 21.03
CA ALA A 14 0.24 -23.75 19.75
C ALA A 14 1.40 -24.07 18.80
N THR A 15 1.23 -25.11 18.00
CA THR A 15 2.12 -25.39 16.88
C THR A 15 2.06 -24.17 15.97
N LEU A 16 3.14 -23.38 15.96
CA LEU A 16 3.39 -22.25 15.08
C LEU A 16 3.46 -22.77 13.63
N PHE A 17 2.31 -23.06 13.03
CA PHE A 17 2.24 -23.43 11.62
C PHE A 17 2.23 -22.14 10.80
N GLY A 18 3.38 -21.80 10.20
CA GLY A 18 3.52 -21.03 8.96
C GLY A 18 2.54 -19.87 8.70
N GLN A 19 2.29 -18.99 9.67
CA GLN A 19 1.55 -17.76 9.42
C GLN A 19 2.17 -16.99 8.25
N PRO A 20 1.37 -16.35 7.39
CA PRO A 20 1.91 -15.57 6.30
C PRO A 20 2.87 -14.49 6.81
N GLY A 21 3.98 -14.26 6.10
CA GLY A 21 4.78 -13.05 6.30
C GLY A 21 4.00 -11.85 5.77
N PHE A 22 4.05 -10.73 6.49
CA PHE A 22 3.37 -9.50 6.09
C PHE A 22 4.32 -8.31 6.16
N THR A 23 4.60 -7.70 5.03
CA THR A 23 5.48 -6.54 4.92
C THR A 23 4.85 -5.47 4.06
N LYS A 24 5.34 -4.24 4.17
CA LYS A 24 4.99 -3.16 3.26
C LYS A 24 6.18 -2.27 2.97
N ILE A 25 6.15 -1.59 1.83
CA ILE A 25 7.21 -0.69 1.37
C ILE A 25 6.66 0.46 0.54
N TYR A 26 7.30 1.62 0.65
CA TYR A 26 7.10 2.75 -0.25
C TYR A 26 8.16 2.73 -1.35
N SER A 27 7.74 2.94 -2.60
CA SER A 27 8.63 3.09 -3.74
C SER A 27 8.17 4.26 -4.62
N PRO A 28 8.93 5.36 -4.67
CA PRO A 28 10.13 5.66 -3.87
C PRO A 28 9.81 5.88 -2.37
N ALA A 29 10.75 5.55 -1.48
CA ALA A 29 10.60 5.76 -0.03
C ALA A 29 10.86 7.21 0.43
N THR A 30 11.48 8.02 -0.44
CA THR A 30 11.69 9.46 -0.25
C THR A 30 11.09 10.22 -1.42
N ILE A 31 10.30 11.23 -1.13
CA ILE A 31 9.62 12.06 -2.11
C ILE A 31 9.68 13.54 -1.74
N GLY A 32 9.48 14.42 -2.72
CA GLY A 32 9.16 15.83 -2.44
C GLY A 32 7.74 16.00 -1.87
N PRO A 33 7.41 17.15 -1.27
CA PRO A 33 6.07 17.41 -0.72
C PRO A 33 4.97 17.32 -1.78
N GLY A 34 3.88 16.63 -1.47
CA GLY A 34 2.74 16.47 -2.37
C GLY A 34 2.97 15.49 -3.53
N SER A 35 4.16 14.88 -3.60
CA SER A 35 4.48 13.87 -4.61
C SER A 35 3.84 12.53 -4.30
N THR A 36 3.78 11.68 -5.32
CA THR A 36 3.25 10.31 -5.22
C THR A 36 4.35 9.29 -4.89
N SER A 37 4.03 8.32 -4.03
CA SER A 37 4.79 7.09 -3.82
C SER A 37 3.86 5.89 -3.99
N THR A 38 4.38 4.74 -4.41
CA THR A 38 3.62 3.48 -4.44
C THR A 38 3.82 2.76 -3.11
N LEU A 39 2.75 2.59 -2.34
CA LEU A 39 2.73 1.71 -1.17
C LEU A 39 2.38 0.29 -1.63
N THR A 40 3.26 -0.66 -1.38
CA THR A 40 3.07 -2.09 -1.72
C THR A 40 3.07 -2.93 -0.46
N PHE A 41 2.01 -3.71 -0.26
CA PHE A 41 1.93 -4.76 0.74
C PHE A 41 2.31 -6.09 0.10
N THR A 42 3.15 -6.87 0.79
CA THR A 42 3.55 -8.21 0.36
C THR A 42 3.17 -9.22 1.43
N ILE A 43 2.41 -10.23 1.01
CA ILE A 43 2.01 -11.35 1.85
C ILE A 43 2.70 -12.61 1.31
N THR A 44 3.52 -13.27 2.12
CA THR A 44 4.24 -14.49 1.73
C THR A 44 3.73 -15.68 2.52
N ASN A 45 3.69 -16.86 1.90
CA ASN A 45 3.29 -18.09 2.56
C ASN A 45 4.36 -19.16 2.34
N GLY A 46 5.07 -19.52 3.41
CA GLY A 46 6.07 -20.59 3.39
C GLY A 46 5.50 -21.99 3.66
N ALA A 47 4.19 -22.11 3.91
CA ALA A 47 3.55 -23.39 4.21
C ALA A 47 3.14 -24.14 2.94
N GLY A 48 3.02 -25.47 3.06
CA GLY A 48 2.59 -26.36 1.97
C GLY A 48 1.09 -26.35 1.67
N SER A 49 0.30 -25.60 2.44
CA SER A 49 -1.11 -25.33 2.20
C SER A 49 -1.32 -23.84 1.90
N GLY A 50 -2.34 -23.52 1.10
CA GLY A 50 -2.79 -22.14 0.93
C GLY A 50 -3.35 -21.57 2.23
N VAL A 51 -3.33 -20.25 2.35
CA VAL A 51 -3.93 -19.50 3.46
C VAL A 51 -5.04 -18.63 2.90
N GLU A 52 -6.19 -18.66 3.55
CA GLU A 52 -7.44 -18.05 3.12
C GLU A 52 -7.91 -16.99 4.12
N ASN A 53 -8.96 -16.26 3.75
CA ASN A 53 -9.60 -15.24 4.58
C ASN A 53 -8.61 -14.17 5.07
N LEU A 54 -7.60 -13.83 4.25
CA LEU A 54 -6.67 -12.74 4.52
C LEU A 54 -7.47 -11.45 4.68
N ALA A 55 -7.24 -10.75 5.78
CA ALA A 55 -7.85 -9.46 6.04
C ALA A 55 -6.92 -8.55 6.86
N PHE A 56 -6.83 -7.29 6.46
CA PHE A 56 -6.16 -6.24 7.22
C PHE A 56 -6.80 -4.87 6.92
N THR A 57 -6.53 -3.90 7.79
CA THR A 57 -6.83 -2.49 7.56
C THR A 57 -5.56 -1.69 7.78
N ASP A 58 -5.19 -0.82 6.85
CA ASP A 58 -4.11 0.15 7.02
C ASP A 58 -4.68 1.56 7.04
N ALA A 59 -4.59 2.22 8.19
CA ALA A 59 -4.93 3.62 8.35
C ALA A 59 -3.68 4.46 8.08
N LEU A 60 -3.68 5.18 6.96
CA LEU A 60 -2.58 6.06 6.60
C LEU A 60 -2.43 7.17 7.66
N PRO A 61 -1.19 7.49 8.08
CA PRO A 61 -0.95 8.51 9.09
C PRO A 61 -1.27 9.91 8.56
N ALA A 62 -1.35 10.88 9.47
CA ALA A 62 -1.48 12.28 9.08
C ALA A 62 -0.34 12.68 8.12
N GLY A 63 -0.70 13.44 7.09
CA GLY A 63 0.24 13.80 6.01
C GLY A 63 0.35 12.75 4.90
N GLN A 64 -0.48 11.70 4.91
CA GLN A 64 -0.64 10.78 3.79
C GLN A 64 -2.10 10.65 3.37
N SER A 65 -2.33 10.42 2.07
CA SER A 65 -3.64 10.10 1.50
C SER A 65 -3.48 9.23 0.27
N ILE A 66 -4.52 8.49 -0.11
CA ILE A 66 -4.56 7.75 -1.37
C ILE A 66 -4.63 8.77 -2.52
N ALA A 67 -3.81 8.57 -3.55
CA ALA A 67 -3.77 9.46 -4.70
C ALA A 67 -5.14 9.56 -5.41
N SER A 68 -5.37 10.65 -6.14
CA SER A 68 -6.59 10.85 -6.94
C SER A 68 -6.80 9.74 -7.98
N VAL A 69 -5.69 9.19 -8.49
CA VAL A 69 -5.66 7.94 -9.25
C VAL A 69 -4.89 6.91 -8.42
N PRO A 70 -5.59 6.01 -7.68
CA PRO A 70 -4.95 5.08 -6.77
C PRO A 70 -4.04 4.06 -7.45
N ASN A 71 -4.20 3.79 -8.76
CA ASN A 71 -3.49 2.71 -9.48
C ASN A 71 -3.48 1.38 -8.70
N LEU A 72 -4.62 1.05 -8.10
CA LEU A 72 -4.76 -0.13 -7.26
C LEU A 72 -4.48 -1.40 -8.08
N THR A 73 -3.50 -2.18 -7.64
CA THR A 73 -3.31 -3.57 -8.12
C THR A 73 -3.49 -4.53 -6.95
N ASN A 74 -4.03 -5.72 -7.24
CA ASN A 74 -4.27 -6.74 -6.26
C ASN A 74 -4.20 -8.11 -6.93
N ASN A 75 -3.30 -8.98 -6.47
CA ASN A 75 -3.27 -10.40 -6.85
C ASN A 75 -3.44 -11.33 -5.64
N CYS A 76 -3.88 -10.80 -4.50
CA CYS A 76 -4.23 -11.55 -3.30
C CYS A 76 -5.69 -12.06 -3.33
N ASP A 77 -6.34 -12.10 -4.50
CA ASP A 77 -7.80 -12.27 -4.60
C ASP A 77 -8.55 -11.31 -3.67
N GLY A 78 -9.77 -11.67 -3.22
CA GLY A 78 -10.51 -10.88 -2.25
C GLY A 78 -10.93 -9.49 -2.74
N THR A 79 -11.40 -8.67 -1.80
CA THR A 79 -11.81 -7.29 -2.07
C THR A 79 -10.85 -6.33 -1.39
N VAL A 80 -10.26 -5.42 -2.18
CA VAL A 80 -9.46 -4.31 -1.67
C VAL A 80 -10.20 -3.00 -1.85
N THR A 81 -10.28 -2.20 -0.79
CA THR A 81 -10.80 -0.82 -0.86
C THR A 81 -9.68 0.17 -0.67
N ALA A 82 -9.49 1.07 -1.64
CA ALA A 82 -8.57 2.19 -1.55
C ALA A 82 -9.17 3.40 -2.29
N THR A 83 -10.12 4.07 -1.63
CA THR A 83 -10.84 5.20 -2.23
C THR A 83 -9.90 6.37 -2.48
N ALA A 84 -9.95 6.95 -3.68
CA ALA A 84 -9.18 8.15 -4.04
C ALA A 84 -9.40 9.28 -3.03
N GLY A 85 -8.31 9.91 -2.59
CA GLY A 85 -8.33 10.95 -1.54
C GLY A 85 -8.63 10.44 -0.12
N GLY A 86 -8.93 9.15 0.05
CA GLY A 86 -9.15 8.53 1.35
C GLY A 86 -7.84 8.28 2.10
N THR A 87 -7.95 7.79 3.33
CA THR A 87 -6.81 7.51 4.24
C THR A 87 -6.82 6.09 4.76
N THR A 88 -7.59 5.19 4.13
CA THR A 88 -7.75 3.82 4.60
C THR A 88 -7.69 2.84 3.44
N ILE A 89 -6.84 1.83 3.59
CA ILE A 89 -6.70 0.69 2.68
C ILE A 89 -7.18 -0.55 3.43
N THR A 90 -8.06 -1.35 2.83
CA THR A 90 -8.49 -2.62 3.44
C THR A 90 -8.35 -3.77 2.47
N LEU A 91 -8.05 -4.95 3.00
CA LEU A 91 -8.22 -6.24 2.32
C LEU A 91 -9.25 -7.06 3.11
N SER A 92 -10.15 -7.74 2.40
CA SER A 92 -11.04 -8.74 2.99
C SER A 92 -11.20 -9.95 2.07
N GLY A 93 -11.21 -11.15 2.66
CA GLY A 93 -11.41 -12.40 1.91
C GLY A 93 -10.28 -12.71 0.94
N GLY A 94 -9.07 -12.22 1.19
CA GLY A 94 -7.92 -12.52 0.34
C GLY A 94 -7.35 -13.92 0.55
N ARG A 95 -6.44 -14.31 -0.33
CA ARG A 95 -5.82 -15.62 -0.40
C ARG A 95 -4.35 -15.52 -0.79
N VAL A 96 -3.51 -16.39 -0.22
CA VAL A 96 -2.13 -16.60 -0.66
C VAL A 96 -1.88 -18.10 -0.87
N PRO A 97 -1.37 -18.52 -2.04
CA PRO A 97 -1.18 -19.94 -2.34
C PRO A 97 -0.06 -20.57 -1.49
N ALA A 98 -0.04 -21.92 -1.43
CA ALA A 98 1.03 -22.68 -0.80
C ALA A 98 2.39 -22.33 -1.42
N PHE A 99 3.43 -22.16 -0.59
CA PHE A 99 4.77 -21.77 -1.01
C PHE A 99 4.80 -20.54 -1.95
N GLY A 100 3.85 -19.62 -1.78
CA GLY A 100 3.61 -18.52 -2.70
C GLY A 100 3.69 -17.14 -2.05
N ASN A 101 3.33 -16.13 -2.84
CA ASN A 101 3.16 -14.77 -2.37
C ASN A 101 2.01 -14.09 -3.13
N CYS A 102 1.50 -13.02 -2.54
CA CYS A 102 0.61 -12.08 -3.20
C CYS A 102 0.95 -10.65 -2.74
N GLN A 103 0.54 -9.67 -3.52
CA GLN A 103 0.81 -8.26 -3.38
C GLN A 103 -0.42 -7.41 -3.68
N ILE A 104 -0.51 -6.30 -2.94
CA ILE A 104 -1.45 -5.21 -3.16
C ILE A 104 -0.63 -3.94 -3.27
N SER A 105 -0.83 -3.15 -4.32
CA SER A 105 -0.17 -1.85 -4.45
C SER A 105 -1.17 -0.73 -4.66
N VAL A 106 -0.87 0.43 -4.09
CA VAL A 106 -1.69 1.64 -4.21
C VAL A 106 -0.79 2.87 -4.18
N ASN A 107 -1.09 3.84 -5.02
CA ASN A 107 -0.45 5.14 -5.03
C ASN A 107 -0.97 5.99 -3.88
N VAL A 108 -0.04 6.56 -3.12
CA VAL A 108 -0.30 7.49 -2.02
C VAL A 108 0.44 8.81 -2.26
N ILE A 109 -0.11 9.89 -1.72
CA ILE A 109 0.50 11.21 -1.69
C ILE A 109 1.02 11.46 -0.28
N GLY A 110 2.24 12.00 -0.15
CA GLY A 110 2.83 12.39 1.12
C GLY A 110 3.12 13.89 1.22
N THR A 111 2.73 14.52 2.33
CA THR A 111 3.01 15.93 2.66
C THR A 111 3.85 16.09 3.93
N ALA A 112 4.03 15.02 4.71
CA ALA A 112 4.93 15.00 5.85
C ALA A 112 5.58 13.61 6.04
N THR A 113 6.82 13.60 6.51
CA THR A 113 7.52 12.37 6.90
C THR A 113 6.75 11.66 8.00
N SER A 114 6.44 10.38 7.78
CA SER A 114 5.65 9.60 8.73
C SER A 114 5.93 8.11 8.60
N THR A 115 5.90 7.42 9.74
CA THR A 115 5.88 5.96 9.80
C THR A 115 4.44 5.48 9.80
N ASN A 116 4.09 4.70 8.79
CA ASN A 116 2.79 4.08 8.67
C ASN A 116 2.86 2.65 9.21
N ILE A 117 1.98 2.30 10.13
CA ILE A 117 1.84 0.98 10.74
C ILE A 117 0.43 0.50 10.41
N SER A 118 0.30 -0.65 9.76
CA SER A 118 -1.01 -1.22 9.46
C SER A 118 -1.65 -1.80 10.74
N GLY A 119 -2.92 -2.16 10.66
CA GLY A 119 -3.48 -3.19 11.54
C GLY A 119 -2.88 -4.57 11.24
N ASP A 120 -3.21 -5.53 12.10
CA ASP A 120 -2.76 -6.90 11.95
C ASP A 120 -3.34 -7.56 10.68
N LEU A 121 -2.51 -8.36 9.99
CA LEU A 121 -3.00 -9.31 8.99
C LEU A 121 -3.57 -10.54 9.71
N THR A 122 -4.86 -10.77 9.51
CA THR A 122 -5.60 -11.92 10.03
C THR A 122 -5.95 -12.88 8.91
N SER A 123 -6.09 -14.17 9.24
CA SER A 123 -6.36 -15.26 8.29
C SER A 123 -6.90 -16.49 9.01
N ASP A 124 -7.24 -17.54 8.25
CA ASP A 124 -7.51 -18.87 8.80
C ASP A 124 -6.27 -19.55 9.41
N ALA A 125 -5.06 -19.11 9.06
CA ALA A 125 -3.78 -19.50 9.69
C ALA A 125 -3.44 -18.68 10.95
N GLY A 126 -4.31 -17.73 11.34
CA GLY A 126 -4.14 -16.88 12.52
C GLY A 126 -3.68 -15.45 12.21
N ASN A 127 -3.06 -14.80 13.20
CA ASN A 127 -2.64 -13.41 13.15
C ASN A 127 -1.14 -13.30 12.86
N SER A 128 -0.78 -12.65 11.75
CA SER A 128 0.59 -12.41 11.26
C SER A 128 1.23 -11.11 11.76
N GLY A 129 0.52 -10.34 12.58
CA GLY A 129 0.93 -9.03 13.07
C GLY A 129 0.77 -7.93 12.01
N ALA A 130 1.25 -6.74 12.35
CA ALA A 130 1.22 -5.55 11.50
C ALA A 130 2.48 -5.39 10.62
N ALA A 131 2.32 -4.68 9.50
CA ALA A 131 3.41 -4.24 8.65
C ALA A 131 3.75 -2.75 8.89
N THR A 132 5.04 -2.41 8.86
CA THR A 132 5.54 -1.04 9.08
C THR A 132 6.41 -0.58 7.91
N ALA A 133 6.26 0.69 7.52
CA ALA A 133 7.14 1.37 6.57
C ALA A 133 7.15 2.88 6.84
N THR A 134 8.24 3.55 6.48
CA THR A 134 8.37 5.00 6.60
C THR A 134 8.41 5.64 5.21
N LEU A 135 7.56 6.64 5.01
CA LEU A 135 7.65 7.54 3.87
C LEU A 135 8.35 8.82 4.33
N THR A 136 9.46 9.16 3.68
CA THR A 136 10.19 10.40 3.93
C THR A 136 9.74 11.47 2.95
N VAL A 137 9.36 12.64 3.47
CA VAL A 137 9.12 13.83 2.67
C VAL A 137 10.31 14.77 2.85
N ASP A 138 11.08 14.97 1.78
CA ASP A 138 12.28 15.80 1.75
C ASP A 138 11.96 17.13 1.07
N ASN A 139 12.05 18.23 1.83
CA ASN A 139 11.84 19.58 1.31
C ASN A 139 12.97 20.08 0.41
N ASN A 140 14.07 19.33 0.27
CA ASN A 140 15.13 19.57 -0.71
C ASN A 140 14.88 18.84 -2.05
N LEU A 141 13.72 18.19 -2.21
CA LEU A 141 13.24 17.69 -3.49
C LEU A 141 12.04 18.53 -3.93
N PRO A 142 11.86 18.79 -5.25
CA PRO A 142 10.65 19.43 -5.72
C PRO A 142 9.46 18.47 -5.55
N GLY A 143 8.30 19.04 -5.21
CA GLY A 143 7.04 18.35 -5.35
C GLY A 143 6.79 18.03 -6.82
N PHE A 144 6.28 16.83 -7.11
CA PHE A 144 5.98 16.38 -8.46
C PHE A 144 4.65 15.62 -8.47
N SER A 145 3.68 16.17 -9.18
CA SER A 145 2.36 15.59 -9.31
C SER A 145 1.86 15.68 -10.74
N LYS A 146 0.89 14.83 -11.07
CA LYS A 146 0.18 14.89 -12.35
C LYS A 146 -1.32 14.69 -12.14
N SER A 147 -2.13 15.31 -12.99
CA SER A 147 -3.59 15.17 -12.93
C SER A 147 -4.22 15.30 -14.32
N PHE A 148 -5.32 14.57 -14.50
CA PHE A 148 -6.20 14.73 -15.65
C PHE A 148 -7.41 15.60 -15.26
N ALA A 149 -7.74 16.56 -16.11
CA ALA A 149 -8.94 17.36 -16.01
C ALA A 149 -9.68 17.42 -17.36
N PRO A 150 -10.88 16.83 -17.48
CA PRO A 150 -11.60 16.05 -16.44
C PRO A 150 -10.98 14.66 -16.18
N ALA A 151 -11.13 14.13 -14.96
CA ALA A 151 -10.50 12.87 -14.53
C ALA A 151 -11.08 11.61 -15.20
N SER A 152 -12.27 11.70 -15.80
CA SER A 152 -12.81 10.68 -16.70
C SER A 152 -13.49 11.36 -17.88
N VAL A 153 -13.35 10.72 -19.04
CA VAL A 153 -13.94 11.16 -20.31
C VAL A 153 -14.55 9.96 -21.01
N PRO A 154 -15.64 10.15 -21.79
CA PRO A 154 -16.07 9.16 -22.78
C PRO A 154 -14.96 8.82 -23.78
N LEU A 155 -15.08 7.67 -24.43
CA LEU A 155 -14.14 7.28 -25.48
C LEU A 155 -14.15 8.31 -26.62
N GLY A 156 -12.96 8.81 -26.97
CA GLY A 156 -12.77 9.79 -28.03
C GLY A 156 -12.77 11.25 -27.57
N ASP A 157 -13.16 11.53 -26.33
CA ASP A 157 -13.11 12.88 -25.75
C ASP A 157 -11.73 13.18 -25.15
N ALA A 158 -11.37 14.47 -25.09
CA ALA A 158 -10.08 14.92 -24.59
C ALA A 158 -10.10 15.24 -23.09
N SER A 159 -8.99 14.92 -22.40
CA SER A 159 -8.66 15.44 -21.08
C SER A 159 -7.33 16.17 -21.13
N THR A 160 -7.18 17.24 -20.35
CA THR A 160 -5.89 17.90 -20.15
C THR A 160 -5.09 17.16 -19.08
N LEU A 161 -3.88 16.70 -19.42
CA LEU A 161 -2.90 16.22 -18.46
C LEU A 161 -2.00 17.38 -18.03
N THR A 162 -1.98 17.71 -16.75
CA THR A 162 -1.10 18.72 -16.17
C THR A 162 -0.04 18.04 -15.30
N PHE A 163 1.23 18.37 -15.55
CA PHE A 163 2.34 18.05 -14.65
C PHE A 163 2.68 19.30 -13.83
N THR A 164 2.72 19.17 -12.51
CA THR A 164 3.11 20.25 -11.61
C THR A 164 4.42 19.87 -10.94
N ILE A 165 5.44 20.70 -11.16
CA ILE A 165 6.72 20.65 -10.46
C ILE A 165 6.76 21.85 -9.53
N ASP A 166 6.76 21.60 -8.22
CA ASP A 166 6.77 22.64 -7.20
C ASP A 166 8.10 22.66 -6.45
N ASN A 167 8.93 23.68 -6.73
CA ASN A 167 10.20 23.90 -6.04
C ASN A 167 10.08 24.94 -4.90
N SER A 168 8.87 25.38 -4.51
CA SER A 168 8.71 26.49 -3.57
C SER A 168 9.20 26.17 -2.15
N ALA A 169 9.22 24.89 -1.77
CA ALA A 169 9.72 24.42 -0.48
C ALA A 169 11.26 24.32 -0.41
N ASN A 170 11.94 24.38 -1.56
CA ASN A 170 13.38 24.19 -1.65
C ASN A 170 14.12 25.50 -1.39
N ALA A 171 15.18 25.44 -0.59
CA ALA A 171 16.02 26.60 -0.31
C ALA A 171 16.92 26.99 -1.50
N SER A 172 17.02 26.15 -2.53
CA SER A 172 17.86 26.38 -3.70
C SER A 172 17.13 25.97 -4.99
N PRO A 173 17.49 26.58 -6.14
CA PRO A 173 16.99 26.14 -7.44
C PRO A 173 17.39 24.68 -7.71
N VAL A 174 16.42 23.86 -8.11
CA VAL A 174 16.69 22.52 -8.65
C VAL A 174 16.78 22.64 -10.18
N VAL A 175 17.88 22.15 -10.75
CA VAL A 175 18.19 22.22 -12.18
C VAL A 175 18.33 20.82 -12.78
N ASN A 176 18.36 20.72 -14.11
CA ASN A 176 18.48 19.44 -14.84
C ASN A 176 17.36 18.44 -14.52
N LEU A 177 16.13 18.95 -14.40
CA LEU A 177 14.94 18.13 -14.23
C LEU A 177 14.64 17.38 -15.53
N ASP A 178 14.44 16.07 -15.40
CA ASP A 178 13.99 15.21 -16.49
C ASP A 178 12.94 14.24 -15.94
N PHE A 179 11.92 13.95 -16.75
CA PHE A 179 10.95 12.92 -16.45
C PHE A 179 10.40 12.32 -17.74
N THR A 180 10.00 11.05 -17.66
CA THR A 180 9.29 10.36 -18.73
C THR A 180 7.92 9.94 -18.21
N ASP A 181 6.85 10.22 -18.95
CA ASP A 181 5.52 9.66 -18.68
C ASP A 181 5.06 8.78 -19.85
N ASN A 182 5.05 7.47 -19.63
CA ASN A 182 4.51 6.52 -20.60
C ASN A 182 2.99 6.50 -20.45
N LEU A 183 2.28 7.08 -21.42
CA LEU A 183 0.82 7.01 -21.45
C LEU A 183 0.36 5.54 -21.56
N PRO A 184 -0.62 5.11 -20.74
CA PRO A 184 -1.30 3.83 -20.89
C PRO A 184 -1.78 3.56 -22.32
N SER A 185 -1.87 2.29 -22.69
CA SER A 185 -2.46 1.88 -23.97
C SER A 185 -3.88 2.42 -24.12
N GLY A 186 -4.19 2.94 -25.32
CA GLY A 186 -5.48 3.56 -25.63
C GLY A 186 -5.58 5.06 -25.35
N MET A 187 -4.53 5.69 -24.81
CA MET A 187 -4.41 7.15 -24.78
C MET A 187 -3.42 7.64 -25.84
N GLU A 188 -3.79 8.73 -26.50
CA GLU A 188 -2.93 9.46 -27.44
C GLU A 188 -2.99 10.96 -27.14
N ILE A 189 -1.99 11.69 -27.63
CA ILE A 189 -1.99 13.14 -27.54
C ILE A 189 -2.98 13.64 -28.59
N ALA A 190 -4.05 14.30 -28.14
CA ALA A 190 -5.03 14.93 -29.03
C ALA A 190 -4.33 15.97 -29.93
N SER A 191 -4.69 15.94 -31.22
CA SER A 191 -4.18 16.86 -32.25
C SER A 191 -4.83 18.23 -32.22
#